data_AF-A0A7S0KTD1-F1
#
_entry.id   AF-A0A7S0KTD1-F1
#
_cell.length_a   1.000
_cell.length_b   1.000
_cell.length_c   1.000
_cell.angle_alpha   90.00
_cell.angle_beta   90.00
_cell.angle_gamma   90.00
#
_symmetry.space_group_name_H-M   'P 1'
#
loop_
_entity.id
_entity.type
_entity.pdbx_description
1 polymer ?
#
loop_
_entity_poly.entity_id
_entity_poly.type
_entity_poly.pdbx_seq_one_letter_code
_entity_poly.pdbx_strand_id
1 'polypeptide(L)'
;VMIPTLWLADLSSLSIIGGLGACASLSLVGVVLYELVAVGGFPGSLPPALSTTALVHLNTLPVSFGLLAFVFAGHAVFPAIYTSMRAPEEYDGMLDKTYAIVGATCLLIGGAGYALYGDGVADEVTLNLPAGMASTLALALVTVNPFSKFALTMDPVSRGLEKALGVDID
;
A
#
# COMPACT_ATOMS: atom_id res chain seq x y z
N VAL A 1 -10.86 -11.47 -19.59
CA VAL A 1 -10.87 -10.51 -20.73
C VAL A 1 -10.43 -9.15 -20.20
N MET A 2 -9.13 -8.91 -20.11
CA MET A 2 -8.50 -7.60 -19.81
C MET A 2 -7.22 -7.47 -20.66
N ILE A 3 -7.38 -7.65 -21.96
CA ILE A 3 -6.34 -7.33 -22.96
C ILE A 3 -6.20 -5.80 -23.16
N PRO A 4 -7.24 -4.94 -22.98
CA PRO A 4 -7.09 -3.50 -23.23
C PRO A 4 -6.19 -2.75 -22.23
N THR A 5 -6.02 -3.25 -21.00
CA THR A 5 -5.16 -2.59 -20.00
C THR A 5 -3.67 -2.71 -20.33
N LEU A 6 -3.29 -3.69 -21.15
CA LEU A 6 -1.91 -3.88 -21.62
C LEU A 6 -1.52 -2.83 -22.69
N TRP A 7 -2.50 -2.20 -23.36
CA TRP A 7 -2.24 -1.13 -24.34
C TRP A 7 -1.84 0.21 -23.69
N LEU A 8 -2.01 0.36 -22.38
CA LEU A 8 -1.61 1.53 -21.59
C LEU A 8 -0.25 1.37 -20.91
N ALA A 9 0.52 0.33 -21.25
CA ALA A 9 1.81 -0.03 -20.63
C ALA A 9 2.95 0.95 -20.94
N ASP A 10 2.67 2.23 -21.17
CA ASP A 10 3.69 3.26 -21.03
C ASP A 10 3.91 3.48 -19.53
N LEU A 11 5.05 3.00 -19.03
CA LEU A 11 5.49 3.17 -17.64
C LEU A 11 5.45 4.63 -17.19
N SER A 12 5.53 5.58 -18.13
CA SER A 12 5.34 7.02 -17.88
C SER A 12 3.94 7.36 -17.36
N SER A 13 2.88 6.82 -17.99
CA SER A 13 1.49 7.04 -17.54
C SER A 13 1.21 6.30 -16.23
N LEU A 14 1.79 5.12 -16.05
CA LEU A 14 1.70 4.35 -14.80
C LEU A 14 2.40 5.05 -13.64
N SER A 15 3.50 5.77 -13.88
CA SER A 15 4.19 6.57 -12.87
C SER A 15 3.31 7.70 -12.33
N ILE A 16 2.56 8.39 -13.19
CA ILE A 16 1.62 9.45 -12.77
C ILE A 16 0.50 8.88 -11.92
N ILE A 17 -0.13 7.78 -12.36
CA ILE A 17 -1.23 7.15 -11.61
C ILE A 17 -0.69 6.55 -10.30
N GLY A 18 0.50 5.95 -10.31
CA GLY A 18 1.18 5.46 -9.12
C GLY A 18 1.53 6.57 -8.13
N GLY A 19 2.00 7.72 -8.60
CA GLY A 19 2.25 8.91 -7.79
C GLY A 19 0.97 9.47 -7.15
N LEU A 20 -0.12 9.54 -7.92
CA LEU A 20 -1.44 9.90 -7.40
C LEU A 20 -1.89 8.91 -6.31
N GLY A 21 -1.67 7.62 -6.55
CA GLY A 21 -2.00 6.55 -5.61
C GLY A 21 -1.17 6.57 -4.33
N ALA A 22 0.10 6.96 -4.42
CA ALA A 22 0.95 7.20 -3.26
C ALA A 22 0.42 8.37 -2.43
N CYS A 23 0.07 9.49 -3.07
CA CYS A 23 -0.56 10.63 -2.41
C CYS A 23 -1.90 10.26 -1.74
N ALA A 24 -2.71 9.43 -2.40
CA ALA A 24 -3.95 8.89 -1.84
C ALA A 24 -3.72 8.01 -0.61
N SER A 25 -2.67 7.19 -0.64
CA SER A 25 -2.31 6.35 0.51
C SER A 25 -1.83 7.20 1.68
N LEU A 26 -1.06 8.24 1.42
CA LEU A 26 -0.60 9.20 2.43
C LEU A 26 -1.75 10.02 3.02
N SER A 27 -2.74 10.41 2.22
CA SER A 27 -3.92 11.12 2.74
C SER A 27 -4.74 10.22 3.66
N LEU A 28 -4.89 8.93 3.32
CA LEU A 28 -5.52 7.95 4.21
C LEU A 28 -4.76 7.80 5.54
N VAL A 29 -3.42 7.69 5.50
CA VAL A 29 -2.59 7.71 6.72
C VAL A 29 -2.90 8.94 7.56
N GLY A 30 -2.98 10.12 6.93
CA GLY A 30 -3.32 11.37 7.59
C GLY A 30 -4.69 11.35 8.27
N VAL A 31 -5.71 10.79 7.62
CA VAL A 31 -7.06 10.64 8.20
C VAL A 31 -7.04 9.73 9.43
N VAL A 32 -6.36 8.58 9.35
CA VAL A 32 -6.26 7.63 10.48
C VAL A 32 -5.50 8.25 11.65
N LEU A 33 -4.41 8.99 11.38
CA LEU A 33 -3.67 9.70 12.42
C LEU A 33 -4.49 10.85 13.03
N TYR A 34 -5.29 11.56 12.23
CA TYR A 34 -6.20 12.58 12.74
C TYR A 34 -7.23 11.98 13.69
N GLU A 35 -7.86 10.86 13.31
CA GLU A 35 -8.79 10.13 14.18
C GLU A 35 -8.10 9.65 15.46
N LEU A 36 -6.85 9.18 15.37
CA LEU A 36 -6.06 8.80 16.55
C LEU A 36 -5.91 9.97 17.52
N VAL A 37 -5.64 11.18 17.02
CA VAL A 37 -5.51 12.38 17.86
C VAL A 37 -6.88 12.83 18.39
N ALA A 38 -7.92 12.79 17.56
CA ALA A 38 -9.26 13.26 17.89
C ALA A 38 -9.95 12.37 18.94
N VAL A 39 -9.84 11.05 18.80
CA VAL A 39 -10.46 10.06 19.70
C VAL A 39 -9.53 9.68 20.86
N GLY A 40 -8.22 9.57 20.59
CA GLY A 40 -7.22 9.17 21.59
C GLY A 40 -6.87 10.27 22.59
N GLY A 41 -7.17 11.55 22.29
CA GLY A 41 -6.93 12.68 23.19
C GLY A 41 -5.44 12.88 23.52
N PHE A 42 -4.76 13.68 22.71
CA PHE A 42 -3.35 14.02 22.95
C PHE A 42 -3.22 15.23 23.91
N PRO A 43 -2.33 15.23 24.94
CA PRO A 43 -1.66 14.14 25.64
C PRO A 43 -2.27 13.95 27.05
N GLY A 44 -3.00 12.85 27.29
CA GLY A 44 -3.43 12.54 28.66
C GLY A 44 -4.36 11.34 28.82
N SER A 45 -5.10 10.97 27.79
CA SER A 45 -5.94 9.76 27.80
C SER A 45 -5.26 8.61 27.08
N LEU A 46 -5.27 7.43 27.68
CA LEU A 46 -4.94 6.18 26.98
C LEU A 46 -6.01 5.95 25.89
N PRO A 47 -5.61 5.59 24.65
CA PRO A 47 -6.55 5.21 23.61
C PRO A 47 -7.48 4.10 24.13
N PRO A 48 -8.79 4.18 23.86
CA PRO A 48 -9.80 3.36 24.52
C PRO A 48 -9.55 1.86 24.36
N ALA A 49 -9.10 1.42 23.19
CA ALA A 49 -8.84 0.01 22.92
C ALA A 49 -7.54 -0.51 23.59
N LEU A 50 -6.57 0.35 23.93
CA LEU A 50 -5.29 -0.08 24.48
C LEU A 50 -5.41 -0.75 25.86
N SER A 51 -6.48 -0.43 26.59
CA SER A 51 -6.74 -0.96 27.94
C SER A 51 -7.32 -2.37 27.95
N THR A 52 -7.96 -2.80 26.86
CA THR A 52 -8.68 -4.08 26.74
C THR A 52 -8.04 -5.04 25.75
N THR A 53 -7.10 -4.57 24.91
CA THR A 53 -6.51 -5.37 23.82
C THR A 53 -5.33 -6.19 24.31
N ALA A 54 -5.30 -7.47 23.94
CA ALA A 54 -4.15 -8.31 24.24
C ALA A 54 -2.96 -7.97 23.33
N LEU A 55 -1.76 -7.85 23.92
CA LEU A 55 -0.53 -7.45 23.23
C LEU A 55 -0.17 -8.37 22.06
N VAL A 56 -0.47 -9.67 22.14
CA VAL A 56 -0.13 -10.66 21.11
C VAL A 56 -1.22 -11.72 21.02
N HIS A 57 -1.71 -11.95 19.81
CA HIS A 57 -2.62 -13.05 19.48
C HIS A 57 -1.87 -14.12 18.69
N LEU A 58 -1.50 -15.23 19.33
CA LEU A 58 -0.71 -16.30 18.68
C LEU A 58 -1.44 -16.94 17.49
N ASN A 59 -2.78 -16.95 17.50
CA ASN A 59 -3.60 -17.52 16.43
C ASN A 59 -3.55 -16.67 15.15
N THR A 60 -3.37 -15.35 15.25
CA THR A 60 -3.34 -14.44 14.09
C THR A 60 -1.92 -14.11 13.64
N LEU A 61 -0.90 -14.49 14.41
CA LEU A 61 0.51 -14.28 14.05
C LEU A 61 0.87 -14.77 12.63
N PRO A 62 0.48 -15.99 12.17
CA PRO A 62 0.80 -16.44 10.82
C PRO A 62 0.18 -15.56 9.74
N VAL A 63 -1.04 -15.06 9.98
CA VAL A 63 -1.76 -14.18 9.05
C VAL A 63 -1.07 -12.82 8.99
N SER A 64 -0.75 -12.23 10.14
CA SER A 64 -0.03 -10.95 10.22
C SER A 64 1.34 -11.05 9.53
N PHE A 65 2.07 -12.16 9.72
CA PHE A 65 3.32 -12.40 9.03
C PHE A 65 3.13 -12.52 7.52
N GLY A 66 2.11 -13.25 7.07
CA GLY A 66 1.77 -13.37 5.64
C GLY A 66 1.43 -12.02 4.99
N LEU A 67 0.69 -11.16 5.69
CA LEU A 67 0.37 -9.81 5.21
C LEU A 67 1.62 -8.93 5.13
N LEU A 68 2.51 -8.97 6.12
CA LEU A 68 3.79 -8.26 6.07
C LEU A 68 4.68 -8.78 4.92
N ALA A 69 4.80 -10.10 4.78
CA ALA A 69 5.55 -10.70 3.69
C ALA A 69 4.98 -10.29 2.32
N PHE A 70 3.65 -10.22 2.19
CA PHE A 70 2.99 -9.75 0.98
C PHE A 70 3.25 -8.26 0.67
N VAL A 71 3.21 -7.39 1.68
CA VAL A 71 3.50 -5.95 1.51
C VAL A 71 4.91 -5.72 0.96
N PHE A 72 5.88 -6.51 1.42
CA PHE A 72 7.28 -6.43 1.00
C PHE A 72 7.63 -7.39 -0.15
N ALA A 73 6.64 -8.09 -0.72
CA ALA A 73 6.84 -8.93 -1.89
C ALA A 73 6.75 -8.07 -3.16
N GLY A 74 7.91 -7.63 -3.67
CA GLY A 74 8.00 -6.84 -4.90
C GLY A 74 9.04 -7.33 -5.93
N HIS A 75 9.76 -8.41 -5.63
CA HIS A 75 10.97 -8.79 -6.37
C HIS A 75 10.75 -9.08 -7.86
N ALA A 76 9.54 -9.49 -8.27
CA ALA A 76 9.24 -9.78 -9.67
C ALA A 76 9.23 -8.52 -10.57
N VAL A 77 8.94 -7.34 -10.01
CA VAL A 77 8.87 -6.08 -10.76
C VAL A 77 10.19 -5.29 -10.74
N PHE A 78 11.15 -5.73 -9.94
CA PHE A 78 12.45 -5.07 -9.77
C PHE A 78 13.23 -4.87 -11.07
N PRO A 79 13.32 -5.87 -11.97
CA PRO A 79 14.02 -5.70 -13.24
C PRO A 79 13.36 -4.65 -14.13
N ALA A 80 12.03 -4.65 -14.21
CA ALA A 80 11.27 -3.67 -14.99
C ALA A 80 11.50 -2.24 -14.48
N ILE A 81 11.46 -2.07 -13.15
CA ILE A 81 11.78 -0.79 -12.51
C ILE A 81 13.19 -0.35 -12.87
N TYR A 82 14.19 -1.23 -12.68
CA TYR A 82 15.60 -0.92 -12.98
C TYR A 82 15.80 -0.46 -14.43
N THR A 83 15.22 -1.19 -15.40
CA THR A 83 15.34 -0.84 -16.82
C THR A 83 14.59 0.44 -17.21
N SER A 84 13.59 0.83 -16.42
CA SER A 84 12.80 2.05 -16.66
C SER A 84 13.38 3.31 -16.01
N MET A 85 14.35 3.16 -15.09
CA MET A 85 14.95 4.30 -14.41
C MET A 85 15.82 5.12 -15.37
N ARG A 86 15.68 6.44 -15.31
CA ARG A 86 16.56 7.37 -16.05
C ARG A 86 18.03 7.27 -15.60
N ALA A 87 18.25 6.93 -14.33
CA ALA A 87 19.56 6.80 -13.67
C ALA A 87 19.61 5.46 -12.89
N PRO A 88 19.90 4.33 -13.55
CA PRO A 88 19.90 3.00 -12.93
C PRO A 88 20.92 2.86 -11.78
N GLU A 89 21.96 3.68 -11.74
CA GLU A 89 22.97 3.74 -10.67
C GLU A 89 22.39 4.16 -9.31
N GLU A 90 21.23 4.81 -9.27
CA GLU A 90 20.54 5.21 -8.04
C GLU A 90 19.54 4.17 -7.53
N TYR A 91 19.42 3.02 -8.21
CA TYR A 91 18.40 2.01 -7.95
C TYR A 91 18.37 1.54 -6.48
N ASP A 92 19.52 1.17 -5.92
CA ASP A 92 19.61 0.67 -4.54
C ASP A 92 19.16 1.73 -3.53
N GLY A 93 19.61 2.97 -3.70
CA GLY A 93 19.21 4.09 -2.83
C GLY A 93 17.74 4.48 -2.96
N MET A 94 17.15 4.31 -4.15
CA MET A 94 15.72 4.48 -4.37
C MET A 94 14.90 3.38 -3.68
N LEU A 95 15.35 2.12 -3.78
CA LEU A 95 14.71 1.00 -3.09
C LEU A 95 14.73 1.17 -1.58
N ASP A 96 15.90 1.46 -0.99
CA ASP A 96 16.06 1.62 0.46
C ASP A 96 15.10 2.69 1.01
N LYS A 97 15.03 3.86 0.34
CA LYS A 97 14.11 4.94 0.72
C LYS A 97 12.65 4.50 0.60
N THR A 98 12.29 3.81 -0.48
CA THR A 98 10.92 3.36 -0.72
C THR A 98 10.49 2.33 0.32
N TYR A 99 11.32 1.34 0.63
CA TYR A 99 11.06 0.35 1.67
C TYR A 99 10.96 0.99 3.06
N ALA A 100 11.83 1.96 3.37
CA ALA A 100 11.76 2.70 4.64
C ALA A 100 10.45 3.49 4.78
N ILE A 101 10.01 4.18 3.72
CA ILE A 101 8.74 4.93 3.72
C ILE A 101 7.55 3.98 3.88
N VAL A 102 7.53 2.87 3.14
CA VAL A 102 6.45 1.86 3.24
C VAL A 102 6.43 1.21 4.62
N GLY A 103 7.60 0.88 5.18
CA GLY A 103 7.70 0.35 6.54
C GLY A 103 7.16 1.34 7.58
N ALA A 104 7.53 2.62 7.46
CA ALA A 104 7.05 3.67 8.36
C ALA A 104 5.52 3.85 8.26
N THR A 105 4.94 3.89 7.06
CA THR A 105 3.49 4.05 6.89
C THR A 105 2.72 2.83 7.38
N CYS A 106 3.22 1.61 7.15
CA CYS A 106 2.64 0.39 7.70
C CYS A 106 2.67 0.38 9.23
N LEU A 107 3.78 0.77 9.85
CA LEU A 107 3.90 0.87 11.31
C LEU A 107 2.96 1.93 11.89
N LEU A 108 2.85 3.09 11.25
CA LEU A 108 1.97 4.17 11.69
C LEU A 108 0.49 3.76 11.63
N ILE A 109 0.03 3.21 10.50
CA ILE A 109 -1.37 2.76 10.37
C ILE A 109 -1.63 1.57 11.29
N GLY A 110 -0.74 0.58 11.34
CA GLY A 110 -0.90 -0.60 12.19
C GLY A 110 -0.95 -0.23 13.68
N GLY A 111 -0.05 0.65 14.12
CA GLY A 111 -0.04 1.17 15.49
C GLY A 111 -1.28 2.01 15.81
N ALA A 112 -1.70 2.90 14.91
CA ALA A 112 -2.89 3.72 15.10
C ALA A 112 -4.17 2.87 15.12
N GLY A 113 -4.31 1.90 14.22
CA GLY A 113 -5.44 0.97 14.18
C GLY A 113 -5.50 0.09 15.43
N TYR A 114 -4.36 -0.42 15.89
CA TYR A 114 -4.26 -1.16 17.15
C TYR A 114 -4.66 -0.30 18.35
N ALA A 115 -4.22 0.96 18.42
CA ALA A 115 -4.55 1.87 19.50
C ALA A 115 -6.01 2.30 19.52
N LEU A 116 -6.62 2.53 18.35
CA LEU A 116 -8.01 2.99 18.22
C LEU A 116 -9.03 1.86 18.38
N TYR A 117 -8.82 0.73 17.71
CA TYR A 117 -9.83 -0.31 17.52
C TYR A 117 -9.48 -1.62 18.23
N GLY A 118 -8.18 -1.92 18.39
CA GLY A 118 -7.72 -3.12 19.09
C GLY A 118 -8.34 -4.41 18.54
N ASP A 119 -8.88 -5.25 19.43
CA ASP A 119 -9.53 -6.52 19.08
C ASP A 119 -10.84 -6.35 18.30
N GLY A 120 -11.41 -5.13 18.27
CA GLY A 120 -12.62 -4.81 17.52
C GLY A 120 -12.35 -4.33 16.09
N VAL A 121 -11.10 -4.35 15.62
CA VAL A 121 -10.76 -3.90 14.28
C VAL A 121 -11.38 -4.83 13.22
N ALA A 122 -12.16 -4.27 12.31
CA ALA A 122 -12.57 -4.96 11.08
C ALA A 122 -11.37 -5.34 10.20
N ASP A 123 -11.60 -6.16 9.16
CA ASP A 123 -10.56 -6.66 8.23
C ASP A 123 -9.71 -5.53 7.62
N GLU A 124 -10.28 -4.33 7.44
CA GLU A 124 -9.53 -3.11 7.16
C GLU A 124 -9.79 -2.01 8.21
N VAL A 125 -8.73 -1.31 8.61
CA VAL A 125 -8.81 -0.10 9.47
C VAL A 125 -9.74 0.94 8.86
N THR A 126 -9.77 1.04 7.52
CA THR A 126 -10.59 2.00 6.80
C THR A 126 -12.09 1.76 6.96
N LEU A 127 -12.53 0.53 7.23
CA LEU A 127 -13.93 0.20 7.51
C LEU A 127 -14.38 0.67 8.90
N ASN A 128 -13.44 0.86 9.82
CA ASN A 128 -13.72 1.33 11.17
C ASN A 128 -13.72 2.87 11.27
N LEU A 129 -13.36 3.58 10.20
CA LEU A 129 -13.37 5.04 10.17
C LEU A 129 -14.81 5.58 10.18
N PRO A 130 -15.10 6.67 10.93
CA PRO A 130 -16.40 7.30 10.88
C PRO A 130 -16.70 7.83 9.47
N ALA A 131 -17.97 7.72 9.07
CA ALA A 131 -18.43 8.20 7.77
C ALA A 131 -18.28 9.73 7.71
N GLY A 132 -17.38 10.21 6.86
CA GLY A 132 -17.10 11.63 6.66
C GLY A 132 -16.59 11.90 5.25
N MET A 133 -16.58 13.18 4.85
CA MET A 133 -16.11 13.56 3.50
C MET A 133 -14.63 13.20 3.28
N ALA A 134 -13.79 13.37 4.30
CA ALA A 134 -12.37 13.06 4.23
C ALA A 134 -12.09 11.55 4.12
N SER A 135 -12.77 10.72 4.92
CA SER A 135 -12.64 9.26 4.87
C SER A 135 -13.20 8.69 3.56
N THR A 136 -14.35 9.20 3.09
CA THR A 136 -14.95 8.79 1.81
C THR A 136 -14.05 9.15 0.62
N LEU A 137 -13.45 10.35 0.62
CA LEU A 137 -12.53 10.76 -0.44
C LEU A 137 -11.23 9.96 -0.42
N ALA A 138 -10.67 9.70 0.77
CA ALA A 138 -9.47 8.87 0.91
C ALA A 138 -9.74 7.44 0.44
N LEU A 139 -10.89 6.86 0.81
CA LEU A 139 -11.36 5.56 0.32
C LEU A 139 -11.49 5.54 -1.20
N ALA A 140 -12.18 6.53 -1.77
CA ALA A 140 -12.39 6.63 -3.21
C ALA A 140 -11.09 6.83 -4.01
N LEU A 141 -10.07 7.43 -3.41
CA LEU A 141 -8.75 7.56 -4.04
C LEU A 141 -7.92 6.27 -3.91
N VAL A 142 -8.02 5.58 -2.78
CA VAL A 142 -7.34 4.29 -2.57
C VAL A 142 -7.86 3.20 -3.51
N THR A 143 -9.13 3.23 -3.91
CA THR A 143 -9.67 2.28 -4.91
C THR A 143 -9.06 2.46 -6.31
N VAL A 144 -8.32 3.54 -6.57
CA VAL A 144 -7.57 3.73 -7.82
C VAL A 144 -6.24 2.93 -7.80
N ASN A 145 -5.66 2.68 -6.62
CA ASN A 145 -4.37 1.98 -6.48
C ASN A 145 -4.33 0.55 -7.08
N PRO A 146 -5.37 -0.29 -6.93
CA PRO A 146 -5.41 -1.61 -7.53
C PRO A 146 -5.16 -1.59 -9.04
N PHE A 147 -5.64 -0.57 -9.75
CA PHE A 147 -5.44 -0.47 -11.20
C PHE A 147 -3.97 -0.29 -11.57
N SER A 148 -3.26 0.60 -10.86
CA SER A 148 -1.81 0.80 -11.05
C SER A 148 -1.01 -0.43 -10.65
N LYS A 149 -1.32 -1.01 -9.49
CA LYS A 149 -0.62 -2.23 -9.01
C LYS A 149 -0.82 -3.39 -9.98
N PHE A 150 -2.04 -3.61 -10.46
CA PHE A 150 -2.34 -4.67 -11.41
C PHE A 150 -1.52 -4.51 -12.70
N ALA A 151 -1.48 -3.29 -13.26
CA ALA A 151 -0.69 -3.01 -14.46
C ALA A 151 0.81 -3.30 -14.24
N LEU A 152 1.39 -2.83 -13.13
CA LEU A 152 2.81 -3.07 -12.80
C LEU A 152 3.12 -4.56 -12.61
N THR A 153 2.23 -5.32 -11.98
CA THR A 153 2.42 -6.77 -11.79
C THR A 153 2.25 -7.57 -13.07
N MET A 154 1.47 -7.06 -14.03
CA MET A 154 1.26 -7.71 -15.32
C MET A 154 2.39 -7.46 -16.31
N ASP A 155 3.18 -6.39 -16.18
CA ASP A 155 4.33 -6.10 -17.05
C ASP A 155 5.34 -7.28 -17.14
N PRO A 156 5.87 -7.83 -16.04
CA PRO A 156 6.79 -8.97 -16.13
C PRO A 156 6.12 -10.24 -16.66
N VAL A 157 4.80 -10.40 -16.44
CA VAL A 157 4.02 -11.52 -16.97
C VAL A 157 3.87 -11.42 -18.48
N SER A 158 3.60 -10.21 -19.00
CA SER A 158 3.49 -9.94 -20.45
C SER A 158 4.83 -10.18 -21.14
N ARG A 159 5.91 -9.57 -20.64
CA ARG A 159 7.27 -9.77 -21.17
C ARG A 159 7.71 -11.23 -21.15
N GLY A 160 7.33 -11.96 -20.09
CA GLY A 160 7.58 -13.40 -19.99
C GLY A 160 6.84 -14.20 -21.05
N LEU A 161 5.58 -13.85 -21.32
CA LEU A 161 4.74 -14.48 -22.34
C LEU A 161 5.22 -14.15 -23.77
N GLU A 162 5.58 -12.89 -24.04
CA GLU A 162 6.15 -12.43 -25.31
C GLU A 162 7.43 -13.16 -25.65
N LYS A 163 8.34 -13.30 -24.66
CA LYS A 163 9.58 -14.08 -24.82
C LYS A 163 9.31 -15.56 -25.10
N ALA A 164 8.25 -16.14 -24.51
CA ALA A 164 7.86 -17.51 -24.76
C ALA A 164 7.24 -17.73 -26.15
N LEU A 165 6.56 -16.71 -26.70
CA LEU A 165 5.89 -16.75 -28.00
C LEU A 165 6.75 -16.21 -29.15
N GLY A 166 7.86 -15.52 -28.86
CA GLY A 166 8.80 -14.97 -29.85
C GLY A 166 8.27 -13.75 -30.62
N VAL A 167 7.39 -12.95 -30.00
CA VAL A 167 6.79 -11.76 -30.63
C VAL A 167 7.19 -10.52 -29.82
N ASP A 168 8.04 -9.65 -30.39
CA ASP A 168 8.31 -8.30 -29.86
C ASP A 168 7.30 -7.33 -30.49
N ILE A 169 6.50 -6.67 -29.67
CA ILE A 169 5.64 -5.54 -30.10
C ILE A 169 6.04 -4.35 -29.21
N ASP A 170 7.10 -3.66 -29.63
CA ASP A 170 7.49 -2.35 -29.06
C ASP A 170 6.43 -1.27 -29.35
#